data_AF-A0AAU4GP80-F1
#
_entry.id   AF-A0AAU4GP80-F1
#
_cell.length_a   1.000
_cell.length_b   1.000
_cell.length_c   1.000
_cell.angle_alpha   90.00
_cell.angle_beta   90.00
_cell.angle_gamma   90.00
#
_symmetry.space_group_name_H-M   'P 1'
#
loop_
_entity.id
_entity.type
_entity.pdbx_description
1 polymer ?
#
loop_
_entity_poly.entity_id
_entity_poly.type
_entity_poly.pdbx_seq_one_letter_code
_entity_poly.pdbx_strand_id
1 'polypeptide(L)'
;MFGFSLDHLMVLLVAGLFVLGPERLPESARWLAQAVRRVRGFASGAQEQLRAELGPEFQELRKPLQDLKVLREFDPRTMVSRYLLDDTAPERPADGQALAPTAVSPLRPGERAPIDPDAT
;
A
#
# COMPACT_ATOMS: atom_id res chain seq x y z
N MET A 1 -2.66 14.41 -6.41
CA MET A 1 -1.39 13.96 -5.82
C MET A 1 -1.74 13.11 -4.61
N PHE A 2 -1.71 11.79 -4.76
CA PHE A 2 -2.08 10.86 -3.69
C PHE A 2 -0.80 10.26 -3.12
N GLY A 3 -0.46 10.60 -1.88
CA GLY A 3 0.69 10.09 -1.14
C GLY A 3 0.46 8.65 -0.67
N PHE A 4 0.23 7.74 -1.61
CA PHE A 4 0.11 6.31 -1.36
C PHE A 4 1.33 5.60 -1.96
N SER A 5 2.43 5.68 -1.22
CA SER A 5 3.71 5.08 -1.58
C SER A 5 4.00 3.88 -0.68
N LEU A 6 4.93 3.02 -1.10
CA LEU A 6 5.21 1.74 -0.42
C LEU A 6 5.64 1.94 1.05
N ASP A 7 6.34 3.02 1.34
CA ASP A 7 6.72 3.47 2.68
C ASP A 7 5.48 3.71 3.58
N HIS A 8 4.44 4.36 3.07
CA HIS A 8 3.20 4.58 3.82
C HIS A 8 2.48 3.25 4.09
N LEU A 9 2.50 2.32 3.13
CA LEU A 9 1.95 0.98 3.31
C LEU A 9 2.73 0.18 4.38
N MET A 10 4.06 0.31 4.40
CA MET A 10 4.92 -0.30 5.42
C MET A 10 4.60 0.23 6.82
N VAL A 11 4.46 1.56 6.96
CA VAL A 11 4.07 2.19 8.23
C VAL A 11 2.70 1.71 8.68
N LEU A 12 1.72 1.64 7.77
CA LEU A 12 0.38 1.14 8.07
C LEU A 12 0.41 -0.34 8.50
N LEU A 13 1.23 -1.16 7.85
CA LEU A 13 1.40 -2.56 8.20
C LEU A 13 1.93 -2.69 9.63
N VAL A 14 3.03 -1.98 9.96
CA VAL A 14 3.63 -2.00 11.31
C VAL A 14 2.64 -1.47 12.35
N ALA A 15 1.96 -0.37 12.08
CA ALA A 15 0.94 0.18 12.98
C ALA A 15 -0.21 -0.81 13.21
N GLY A 16 -0.67 -1.49 12.15
CA GLY A 16 -1.68 -2.53 12.23
C GLY A 16 -1.22 -3.73 13.07
N LEU A 17 0.03 -4.19 12.87
CA LEU A 17 0.64 -5.25 13.69
C LEU A 17 0.74 -4.83 15.16
N PHE A 18 1.06 -3.58 15.45
CA PHE A 18 1.18 -3.08 16.82
C PHE A 18 -0.17 -2.96 17.53
N VAL A 19 -1.15 -2.36 16.87
CA VAL A 19 -2.48 -2.10 17.45
C VAL A 19 -3.27 -3.40 17.65
N LEU A 20 -3.26 -4.29 16.65
CA LEU A 20 -4.07 -5.51 16.66
C LEU A 20 -3.31 -6.73 17.19
N GLY A 21 -1.97 -6.70 17.07
CA GLY A 21 -1.09 -7.84 17.33
C GLY A 21 -0.83 -8.68 16.07
N PRO A 22 0.40 -9.19 15.86
CA PRO A 22 0.77 -9.97 14.67
C PRO A 22 -0.03 -11.28 14.55
N GLU A 23 -0.44 -11.87 15.67
CA GLU A 23 -1.23 -13.10 15.72
C GLU A 23 -2.69 -12.87 15.28
N ARG A 24 -3.25 -11.68 15.49
CA ARG A 24 -4.69 -11.41 15.26
C ARG A 24 -5.00 -10.82 13.90
N LEU A 25 -4.02 -10.19 13.25
CA LEU A 25 -4.13 -9.72 11.87
C LEU A 25 -4.54 -10.82 10.87
N PRO A 26 -3.85 -11.98 10.81
CA PRO A 26 -4.22 -13.03 9.87
C PRO A 26 -5.61 -13.62 10.17
N GLU A 27 -6.00 -13.71 11.44
CA GLU A 27 -7.34 -14.14 11.86
C GLU A 27 -8.43 -13.16 11.40
N SER A 28 -8.21 -11.86 11.64
CA SER A 28 -9.14 -10.79 11.25
C SER A 28 -9.29 -10.67 9.74
N ALA A 29 -8.18 -10.80 9.00
CA ALA A 29 -8.18 -10.80 7.54
C ALA A 29 -8.99 -11.98 6.97
N ARG A 30 -8.89 -13.17 7.58
CA ARG A 30 -9.70 -14.33 7.19
C ARG A 30 -11.19 -14.08 7.42
N TRP A 31 -11.56 -13.51 8.55
CA TRP A 31 -12.95 -13.15 8.84
C TRP A 31 -13.50 -12.15 7.80
N LEU A 32 -12.74 -11.09 7.50
CA LEU A 32 -13.12 -10.10 6.49
C LEU A 32 -13.25 -10.75 5.11
N ALA A 33 -12.30 -11.61 4.71
CA ALA A 33 -12.36 -12.32 3.44
C ALA A 33 -13.61 -13.22 3.34
N GLN A 34 -13.97 -13.90 4.42
CA GLN A 34 -15.20 -14.69 4.48
C GLN A 34 -16.45 -13.81 4.41
N ALA A 35 -16.48 -12.67 5.11
CA ALA A 35 -17.58 -11.71 5.06
C ALA A 35 -17.77 -11.17 3.64
N VAL A 36 -16.69 -10.74 2.98
CA VAL A 36 -16.71 -10.28 1.58
C VAL A 36 -17.20 -11.38 0.65
N ARG A 37 -16.77 -12.63 0.85
CA ARG A 37 -17.22 -13.76 0.02
C ARG A 37 -18.72 -14.03 0.18
N ARG A 38 -19.26 -13.91 1.40
CA ARG A 38 -20.70 -14.03 1.66
C ARG A 38 -21.47 -12.90 0.97
N VAL A 39 -21.04 -11.64 1.16
CA VAL A 39 -21.66 -10.47 0.52
C VAL A 39 -21.66 -10.62 -1.00
N ARG A 40 -20.55 -11.06 -1.59
CA ARG A 40 -20.47 -11.34 -3.03
C ARG A 40 -21.48 -12.40 -3.48
N GLY A 41 -21.65 -13.46 -2.70
CA GLY A 41 -22.65 -14.51 -2.97
C GLY A 41 -24.08 -13.97 -2.94
N PHE A 42 -24.43 -13.16 -1.94
CA PHE A 42 -25.74 -12.50 -1.86
C PHE A 42 -25.96 -11.54 -3.03
N ALA A 43 -24.96 -10.72 -3.36
CA ALA A 43 -25.03 -9.78 -4.48
C ALA A 43 -25.23 -10.50 -5.82
N SER A 44 -24.53 -11.62 -6.06
CA SER A 44 -24.75 -12.43 -7.27
C SER A 44 -26.14 -13.06 -7.32
N GLY A 45 -26.65 -13.56 -6.20
CA GLY A 45 -28.00 -14.16 -6.15
C GLY A 45 -29.09 -13.12 -6.43
N ALA A 46 -28.99 -11.95 -5.81
CA ALA A 46 -29.90 -10.84 -6.08
C ALA A 46 -29.82 -10.38 -7.54
N GLN A 47 -28.61 -10.28 -8.11
CA GLN A 47 -28.42 -9.94 -9.51
C GLN A 47 -29.09 -10.95 -10.46
N GLU A 48 -28.99 -12.25 -10.16
CA GLU A 48 -29.64 -13.32 -10.93
C GLU A 48 -31.17 -13.19 -10.88
N GLN A 49 -31.71 -12.86 -9.70
CA GLN A 49 -33.14 -12.70 -9.49
C GLN A 49 -33.70 -11.44 -10.19
N LEU A 50 -32.98 -10.32 -10.11
CA LEU A 50 -33.31 -9.09 -10.84
C LEU A 50 -33.24 -9.33 -12.36
N ARG A 51 -32.28 -10.14 -12.84
CA ARG A 51 -32.18 -10.51 -14.25
C ARG A 51 -33.36 -11.37 -14.70
N ALA A 52 -33.87 -12.25 -13.84
CA ALA A 52 -35.03 -13.09 -14.12
C ALA A 52 -36.34 -12.28 -14.14
N GLU A 53 -36.49 -11.27 -13.28
CA GLU A 53 -37.72 -10.47 -13.15
C GLU A 53 -37.78 -9.29 -14.13
N LEU A 54 -36.67 -8.60 -14.40
CA LEU A 54 -36.63 -7.40 -15.24
C LEU A 54 -36.33 -7.68 -16.72
N GLY A 55 -35.93 -8.90 -17.06
CA GLY A 55 -35.66 -9.32 -18.44
C GLY A 55 -34.64 -8.40 -19.16
N PRO A 56 -34.93 -7.90 -20.38
CA PRO A 56 -33.96 -7.14 -21.20
C PRO A 56 -33.51 -5.80 -20.59
N GLU A 57 -34.24 -5.22 -19.64
CA GLU A 57 -33.85 -3.95 -18.99
C GLU A 57 -32.62 -4.10 -18.09
N PHE A 58 -32.30 -5.32 -17.65
CA PHE A 58 -31.05 -5.62 -16.96
C PHE A 58 -29.80 -5.36 -17.83
N GLN A 59 -29.93 -5.40 -19.17
CA GLN A 59 -28.81 -5.19 -20.09
C GLN A 59 -28.33 -3.75 -20.11
N GLU A 60 -29.19 -2.76 -19.80
CA GLU A 60 -28.79 -1.36 -19.69
C GLU A 60 -27.94 -1.13 -18.44
N LEU A 61 -28.27 -1.81 -17.33
CA LEU A 61 -27.49 -1.77 -16.08
C LEU A 61 -26.15 -2.51 -16.21
N ARG A 62 -26.05 -3.47 -17.12
CA ARG A 62 -24.83 -4.24 -17.33
C ARG A 62 -23.65 -3.39 -17.81
N LYS A 63 -23.87 -2.36 -18.63
CA LYS A 63 -22.80 -1.45 -19.08
C LYS A 63 -22.08 -0.74 -17.92
N PRO A 64 -22.78 0.01 -17.04
CA PRO A 64 -22.12 0.66 -15.91
C PRO A 64 -21.53 -0.34 -14.90
N LEU A 65 -22.17 -1.51 -14.72
CA LEU A 65 -21.60 -2.60 -13.91
C LEU A 65 -20.28 -3.15 -14.47
N GLN A 66 -20.14 -3.22 -15.80
CA GLN A 66 -18.91 -3.65 -16.46
C GLN A 66 -17.80 -2.59 -16.33
N ASP A 67 -18.11 -1.31 -16.49
CA ASP A 67 -17.15 -0.22 -16.32
C ASP A 67 -16.55 -0.19 -14.91
N LEU A 68 -17.37 -0.41 -13.88
CA LEU A 68 -16.93 -0.57 -12.49
C LEU A 68 -16.02 -1.79 -12.28
N LYS A 69 -16.20 -2.84 -13.09
CA LYS A 69 -15.40 -4.06 -13.04
C LYS A 69 -14.03 -3.84 -13.67
N VAL A 70 -13.98 -3.16 -14.81
CA VAL A 70 -12.73 -2.77 -15.50
C VAL A 70 -11.83 -1.94 -14.57
N LEU A 71 -12.41 -1.01 -13.81
CA LEU A 71 -11.64 -0.21 -12.85
C LEU A 71 -11.07 -1.06 -11.69
N ARG A 72 -11.68 -2.21 -11.40
CA ARG A 72 -11.25 -3.16 -10.36
C ARG A 72 -10.28 -4.23 -10.86
N GLU A 73 -10.18 -4.41 -12.18
CA GLU A 73 -9.22 -5.32 -12.83
C GLU A 73 -7.78 -4.79 -12.83
N PHE A 74 -7.54 -3.58 -12.31
CA PHE A 74 -6.23 -3.20 -11.78
C PHE A 74 -5.87 -4.13 -10.62
N ASP A 75 -5.38 -5.33 -10.96
CA ASP A 75 -5.23 -6.44 -10.05
C ASP A 75 -4.20 -6.08 -8.96
N PRO A 76 -4.66 -5.82 -7.71
CA PRO A 76 -3.77 -5.40 -6.64
C PRO A 76 -2.76 -6.49 -6.29
N ARG A 77 -3.08 -7.75 -6.61
CA ARG A 77 -2.15 -8.87 -6.38
C ARG A 77 -0.95 -8.78 -7.30
N THR A 78 -1.15 -8.38 -8.56
CA THR A 78 -0.06 -8.15 -9.50
C THR A 78 0.82 -6.99 -9.06
N MET A 79 0.24 -5.91 -8.52
CA MET A 79 1.00 -4.81 -7.92
C MET A 79 1.83 -5.28 -6.72
N VAL A 80 1.21 -5.91 -5.73
CA VAL A 80 1.90 -6.41 -4.52
C VAL A 80 2.99 -7.42 -4.89
N SER A 81 2.73 -8.32 -5.85
CA SER A 81 3.72 -9.28 -6.35
C SER A 81 4.90 -8.58 -7.02
N ARG A 82 4.68 -7.53 -7.81
CA ARG A 82 5.77 -6.74 -8.40
C ARG A 82 6.61 -6.06 -7.32
N TYR A 83 5.97 -5.43 -6.33
CA TYR A 83 6.68 -4.77 -5.23
C TYR A 83 7.49 -5.75 -4.36
N LEU A 84 6.93 -6.92 -4.04
CA LEU A 84 7.65 -7.95 -3.27
C LEU A 84 8.82 -8.57 -4.06
N LEU A 85 8.71 -8.65 -5.39
CA LEU A 85 9.78 -9.16 -6.25
C LEU A 85 10.88 -8.11 -6.46
N ASP A 86 10.52 -6.84 -6.65
CA ASP A 86 11.48 -5.73 -6.76
C ASP A 86 12.24 -5.47 -5.44
N ASP A 87 11.65 -5.74 -4.26
CA ASP A 87 12.30 -5.58 -2.95
C ASP A 87 13.28 -6.72 -2.58
N THR A 88 13.50 -7.74 -3.44
CA THR A 88 14.47 -8.82 -3.16
C THR A 88 15.93 -8.48 -3.46
N ALA A 89 16.22 -7.24 -3.84
CA ALA A 89 17.56 -6.67 -3.67
C ALA A 89 17.55 -5.77 -2.42
N PRO A 90 17.90 -6.30 -1.23
CA PRO A 90 18.52 -5.42 -0.27
C PRO A 90 19.83 -4.99 -0.94
N GLU A 91 19.86 -3.80 -1.52
CA GLU A 91 21.10 -3.04 -1.51
C GLU A 91 21.45 -2.84 -0.05
N ARG A 92 22.12 -3.85 0.50
CA ARG A 92 23.03 -3.71 1.61
C ARG A 92 23.97 -2.60 1.13
N PRO A 93 23.98 -1.41 1.77
CA PRO A 93 25.11 -0.53 1.60
C PRO A 93 26.23 -1.28 2.30
N ALA A 94 26.99 -2.04 1.53
CA ALA A 94 28.28 -2.55 1.93
C ALA A 94 29.26 -1.38 1.79
N ASP A 95 29.03 -0.30 2.53
CA ASP A 95 30.02 0.72 2.80
C ASP A 95 29.66 1.38 4.13
N GLY A 96 30.53 1.13 5.10
CA GLY A 96 30.34 1.55 6.47
C GLY A 96 30.36 3.07 6.59
N GLN A 97 29.24 3.63 7.02
CA GLN A 97 29.28 4.71 7.99
C GLN A 97 27.94 4.71 8.72
N ALA A 98 27.98 4.29 9.99
CA ALA A 98 26.96 4.72 10.93
C ALA A 98 26.82 6.24 10.77
N LEU A 99 25.59 6.75 10.69
CA LEU A 99 25.31 8.15 11.00
C LEU A 99 25.76 8.40 12.45
N ALA A 100 27.04 8.65 12.64
CA ALA A 100 27.45 9.54 13.70
C ALA A 100 26.80 10.88 13.34
N PRO A 101 26.07 11.54 14.26
CA PRO A 101 25.73 12.94 14.04
C PRO A 101 27.04 13.62 13.70
N THR A 102 27.08 14.41 12.61
CA THR A 102 28.25 15.18 12.21
C THR A 102 28.62 16.07 13.39
N ALA A 103 29.49 15.57 14.26
CA ALA A 103 29.99 16.30 15.40
C ALA A 103 30.90 17.35 14.80
N VAL A 104 30.36 18.56 14.64
CA VAL A 104 31.13 19.77 14.40
C VAL A 104 32.20 19.82 15.47
N SER A 105 33.42 19.42 15.11
CA SER A 105 34.56 19.54 16.00
C SER A 105 34.75 21.02 16.28
N PRO A 106 34.85 21.44 17.55
CA PRO A 106 35.10 22.83 17.87
C PRO A 106 36.43 23.25 17.24
N LEU A 107 36.41 24.40 16.55
CA LEU A 107 37.60 24.97 15.90
C LEU A 107 38.72 25.11 16.93
N ARG A 108 39.92 24.67 16.57
CA ARG A 108 41.09 24.83 17.45
C ARG A 108 41.46 26.31 17.53
N PRO A 109 41.97 26.83 18.66
CA PRO A 109 42.37 28.22 18.77
C PRO A 109 43.37 28.61 17.66
N GLY A 110 42.95 29.54 16.78
CA GLY A 110 43.74 30.01 15.63
C GLY A 110 43.35 29.44 14.27
N GLU A 111 42.38 28.53 14.20
CA GLU A 111 41.86 27.97 12.95
C GLU A 111 40.80 28.88 12.34
N ARG A 112 40.91 29.20 11.04
CA ARG A 112 39.90 30.00 10.32
C ARG A 112 38.72 29.11 9.94
N ALA A 113 37.52 29.63 10.18
CA ALA A 113 36.30 28.92 9.80
C ALA A 113 36.25 28.70 8.27
N PRO A 114 35.74 27.54 7.81
CA PRO A 114 35.49 27.30 6.39
C PRO A 114 34.56 28.39 5.83
N ILE A 115 34.93 28.99 4.70
CA ILE A 115 34.09 29.99 4.01
C ILE A 115 33.06 29.24 3.18
N ASP A 116 31.79 29.59 3.39
CA ASP A 116 30.66 29.11 2.60
C ASP A 116 30.50 29.99 1.34
N PRO A 117 30.70 29.45 0.12
CA PRO A 117 30.55 30.19 -1.12
C PRO A 117 29.08 30.44 -1.52
N ASP A 118 28.11 29.77 -0.89
CA ASP A 118 26.68 29.89 -1.22
C ASP A 118 25.96 30.93 -0.33
N ALA A 119 26.67 31.60 0.59
CA ALA A 119 26.15 32.72 1.35
C ALA A 119 26.14 34.01 0.50
N THR A 120 25.03 34.29 -0.19
CA THR A 120 24.69 35.59 -0.81
C THR A 120 23.26 35.97 -0.48
#